data_AF-A0A1V1SWG8-F1
#
_entry.id   AF-A0A1V1SWG8-F1
#
_cell.length_a   1.000
_cell.length_b   1.000
_cell.length_c   1.000
_cell.angle_alpha   90.00
_cell.angle_beta   90.00
_cell.angle_gamma   90.00
#
_symmetry.space_group_name_H-M   'P 1'
#
loop_
_entity.id
_entity.type
_entity.pdbx_description
1 polymer ?
#
loop_
_entity_poly.entity_id
_entity_poly.type
_entity_poly.pdbx_seq_one_letter_code
_entity_poly.pdbx_strand_id
1 'polypeptide(L)'
;MRQLRRAMRLDEVSEFQDLRSKEDEKWRDDVLRSYAKQTFSTFEEDMLDAAWRRFVEAYSQRQITFRTDTLPAISGIANRWSRMSKRRYLCGLWADDDGLLVGLTWIIRSKGAKTEDRETKALSNTYIAPSWSWASTQQEVFWVDVRNKASEFLVKIDVQNSNCLCSGPDPFGRVTSGWIVITGKVMSIPKLRADLSGWEPMDEHRCKELTLYLVLH
;
A
#
# COMPACT_ATOMS: atom_id res chain seq x y z
N MET A 1 -11.23 39.99 35.94
CA MET A 1 -12.65 39.59 35.77
C MET A 1 -12.73 38.47 34.74
N ARG A 2 -12.93 37.25 35.26
CA ARG A 2 -13.54 36.02 34.70
C ARG A 2 -13.24 35.57 33.26
N GLN A 3 -12.45 34.48 33.22
CA GLN A 3 -12.44 33.46 32.18
C GLN A 3 -13.81 32.79 32.03
N LEU A 4 -14.23 32.54 30.79
CA LEU A 4 -15.33 31.64 30.45
C LEU A 4 -14.74 30.29 29.99
N ARG A 5 -14.48 29.39 30.94
CA ARG A 5 -14.46 27.95 30.67
C ARG A 5 -15.90 27.46 30.69
N ARG A 6 -16.49 27.26 29.51
CA ARG A 6 -17.78 26.58 29.36
C ARG A 6 -17.50 25.10 29.64
N ALA A 7 -17.93 24.62 30.82
CA ALA A 7 -17.92 23.20 31.14
C ALA A 7 -18.92 22.50 30.20
N MET A 8 -18.42 21.65 29.30
CA MET A 8 -19.25 20.67 28.59
C MET A 8 -19.85 19.71 29.61
N ARG A 9 -21.16 19.46 29.53
CA ARG A 9 -21.85 18.47 30.37
C ARG A 9 -21.29 17.08 30.05
N LEU A 10 -21.12 16.25 31.08
CA LEU A 10 -20.69 14.86 30.94
C LEU A 10 -21.60 14.04 30.00
N ASP A 11 -22.88 14.43 29.91
CA ASP A 11 -23.88 13.79 29.06
C ASP A 11 -23.60 14.02 27.55
N GLU A 12 -23.14 15.22 27.17
CA GLU A 12 -22.77 15.52 25.78
C GLU A 12 -21.50 14.75 25.38
N VAL A 13 -20.53 14.62 26.29
CA VAL A 13 -19.28 13.86 26.02
C VAL A 13 -19.59 12.38 25.76
N SER A 14 -20.52 11.80 26.52
CA SER A 14 -20.98 10.42 26.33
C SER A 14 -21.70 10.24 24.99
N GLU A 15 -22.56 11.18 24.61
CA GLU A 15 -23.28 11.16 23.34
C GLU A 15 -22.33 11.32 22.13
N PHE A 16 -21.31 12.18 22.24
CA PHE A 16 -20.25 12.32 21.23
C PHE A 16 -19.36 11.08 21.10
N GLN A 17 -19.05 10.40 22.21
CA GLN A 17 -18.30 9.15 22.20
C GLN A 17 -19.12 8.00 21.59
N ASP A 18 -20.42 7.92 21.90
CA ASP A 18 -21.35 6.93 21.35
C ASP A 18 -21.61 7.14 19.85
N LEU A 19 -21.79 8.40 19.41
CA LEU A 19 -21.91 8.74 17.99
C LEU A 19 -20.64 8.40 17.22
N ARG A 20 -19.46 8.73 17.76
CA ARG A 20 -18.18 8.36 17.15
C ARG A 20 -17.99 6.85 17.10
N SER A 21 -18.35 6.12 18.17
CA SER A 21 -18.31 4.65 18.19
C SER A 21 -19.22 4.04 17.13
N LYS A 22 -20.42 4.59 16.93
CA LYS A 22 -21.37 4.15 15.89
C LYS A 22 -20.90 4.49 14.48
N GLU A 23 -20.26 5.64 14.28
CA GLU A 23 -19.61 6.00 13.01
C GLU A 23 -18.39 5.12 12.71
N ASP A 24 -17.63 4.74 13.74
CA ASP A 24 -16.49 3.83 13.65
C ASP A 24 -16.93 2.41 13.28
N GLU A 25 -17.95 1.88 13.96
CA GLU A 25 -18.57 0.60 13.62
C GLU A 25 -19.18 0.62 12.22
N LYS A 26 -19.91 1.69 11.87
CA LYS A 26 -20.52 1.83 10.53
C LYS A 26 -19.47 1.90 9.43
N TRP A 27 -18.39 2.68 9.62
CA TRP A 27 -17.30 2.75 8.64
C TRP A 27 -16.62 1.40 8.48
N ARG A 28 -16.36 0.71 9.59
CA ARG A 28 -15.74 -0.62 9.57
C ARG A 28 -16.67 -1.63 8.89
N ASP A 29 -17.97 -1.57 9.16
CA ASP A 29 -19.00 -2.36 8.49
C ASP A 29 -19.10 -2.02 7.00
N ASP A 30 -19.04 -0.75 6.61
CA ASP A 30 -19.11 -0.33 5.21
C ASP A 30 -17.87 -0.79 4.44
N VAL A 31 -16.69 -0.71 5.06
CA VAL A 31 -15.42 -1.22 4.52
C VAL A 31 -15.49 -2.75 4.41
N LEU A 32 -15.85 -3.45 5.48
CA LEU A 32 -15.99 -4.90 5.50
C LEU A 32 -17.09 -5.39 4.57
N ARG A 33 -18.20 -4.65 4.39
CA ARG A 33 -19.29 -4.96 3.45
C ARG A 33 -18.89 -4.67 2.02
N SER A 34 -18.10 -3.63 1.75
CA SER A 34 -17.46 -3.41 0.46
C SER A 34 -16.60 -4.63 0.13
N TYR A 35 -15.72 -5.04 1.04
CA TYR A 35 -14.87 -6.21 0.86
C TYR A 35 -15.68 -7.53 0.76
N ALA A 36 -16.73 -7.72 1.56
CA ALA A 36 -17.57 -8.93 1.60
C ALA A 36 -18.50 -9.07 0.38
N LYS A 37 -18.99 -7.97 -0.18
CA LYS A 37 -19.73 -7.98 -1.46
C LYS A 37 -18.82 -8.24 -2.66
N GLN A 38 -17.53 -7.98 -2.52
CA GLN A 38 -16.52 -8.03 -3.59
C GLN A 38 -15.68 -9.33 -3.55
N THR A 39 -15.63 -10.03 -2.40
CA THR A 39 -15.03 -11.37 -2.23
C THR A 39 -15.78 -12.50 -2.94
N PHE A 40 -16.88 -12.20 -3.65
CA PHE A 40 -17.46 -13.11 -4.63
C PHE A 40 -16.81 -12.99 -6.02
N SER A 41 -15.72 -12.21 -6.16
CA SER A 41 -14.84 -12.24 -7.33
C SER A 41 -14.12 -13.60 -7.45
N THR A 42 -14.02 -14.07 -8.68
CA THR A 42 -13.72 -15.45 -9.09
C THR A 42 -12.30 -15.92 -8.73
N PHE A 43 -12.18 -17.19 -8.31
CA PHE A 43 -10.93 -17.91 -8.01
C PHE A 43 -9.80 -17.75 -9.06
N GLU A 44 -10.17 -17.47 -10.31
CA GLU A 44 -9.23 -17.22 -11.43
C GLU A 44 -8.48 -15.88 -11.31
N GLU A 45 -9.12 -14.84 -10.78
CA GLU A 45 -8.54 -13.51 -10.60
C GLU A 45 -7.43 -13.52 -9.53
N ASP A 46 -7.69 -14.16 -8.40
CA ASP A 46 -6.71 -14.36 -7.33
C ASP A 46 -5.50 -15.18 -7.81
N MET A 47 -5.74 -16.17 -8.67
CA MET A 47 -4.69 -17.01 -9.25
C MET A 47 -3.78 -16.19 -10.19
N LEU A 48 -4.35 -15.30 -10.99
CA LEU A 48 -3.58 -14.41 -11.88
C LEU A 48 -2.72 -13.44 -11.07
N ASP A 49 -3.22 -12.87 -9.98
CA ASP A 49 -2.40 -11.97 -9.16
C ASP A 49 -1.27 -12.70 -8.44
N ALA A 50 -1.56 -13.88 -7.90
CA ALA A 50 -0.54 -14.73 -7.31
C ALA A 50 0.55 -15.09 -8.32
N ALA A 51 0.17 -15.39 -9.57
CA ALA A 51 1.12 -15.69 -10.63
C ALA A 51 1.97 -14.46 -11.01
N TRP A 52 1.39 -13.26 -11.10
CA TRP A 52 2.16 -12.04 -11.35
C TRP A 52 3.15 -11.75 -10.22
N ARG A 53 2.71 -11.84 -8.95
CA ARG A 53 3.59 -11.64 -7.79
C ARG A 53 4.76 -12.61 -7.80
N ARG A 54 4.51 -13.91 -8.04
CA ARG A 54 5.58 -14.92 -8.17
C ARG A 54 6.53 -14.66 -9.34
N PHE A 55 6.00 -14.16 -10.45
CA PHE A 55 6.84 -13.74 -11.57
C PHE A 55 7.75 -12.58 -11.15
N VAL A 56 7.21 -11.55 -10.49
CA VAL A 56 7.98 -10.40 -10.00
C VAL A 56 9.01 -10.82 -8.96
N GLU A 57 8.67 -11.72 -8.04
CA GLU A 57 9.62 -12.32 -7.09
C GLU A 57 10.83 -12.92 -7.80
N ALA A 58 10.57 -13.82 -8.75
CA ALA A 58 11.62 -14.47 -9.54
C ALA A 58 12.41 -13.49 -10.42
N TYR A 59 11.76 -12.43 -10.92
CA TYR A 59 12.40 -11.39 -11.71
C TYR A 59 13.30 -10.51 -10.85
N SER A 60 12.87 -10.10 -9.66
CA SER A 60 13.63 -9.26 -8.73
C SER A 60 14.91 -9.91 -8.21
N GLN A 61 14.98 -11.25 -8.23
CA GLN A 61 16.19 -12.01 -7.91
C GLN A 61 17.28 -11.90 -8.98
N ARG A 62 16.95 -11.44 -10.18
CA ARG A 62 17.89 -11.35 -11.30
C ARG A 62 18.81 -10.15 -11.12
N GLN A 63 20.07 -10.31 -11.52
CA GLN A 63 21.04 -9.22 -11.56
C GLN A 63 20.80 -8.36 -12.80
N ILE A 64 19.88 -7.40 -12.70
CA ILE A 64 19.59 -6.45 -13.77
C ILE A 64 20.78 -5.50 -13.93
N THR A 65 21.43 -5.54 -15.09
CA THR A 65 22.62 -4.72 -15.39
C THR A 65 22.29 -3.23 -15.52
N PHE A 66 21.15 -2.90 -16.16
CA PHE A 66 20.68 -1.53 -16.34
C PHE A 66 19.41 -1.30 -15.55
N ARG A 67 19.51 -0.62 -14.40
CA ARG A 67 18.34 -0.38 -13.53
C ARG A 67 17.18 0.31 -14.25
N THR A 68 17.47 1.17 -15.22
CA THR A 68 16.47 1.88 -16.04
C THR A 68 15.59 0.97 -16.89
N ASP A 69 15.94 -0.30 -17.01
CA ASP A 69 15.23 -1.30 -17.82
C ASP A 69 14.41 -2.27 -16.96
N THR A 70 14.30 -2.03 -15.65
CA THR A 70 13.56 -2.91 -14.72
C THR A 70 12.09 -3.10 -15.12
N LEU A 71 11.36 -2.02 -15.44
CA LEU A 71 9.99 -2.11 -15.96
C LEU A 71 9.94 -2.37 -17.48
N PRO A 72 10.74 -1.66 -18.33
CA PRO A 72 10.79 -1.93 -19.77
C PRO A 72 11.03 -3.39 -20.15
N ALA A 73 11.90 -4.11 -19.44
CA ALA A 73 12.25 -5.49 -19.78
C ALA A 73 11.08 -6.48 -19.59
N ILE A 74 10.07 -6.13 -18.80
CA ILE A 74 8.88 -6.97 -18.56
C ILE A 74 7.60 -6.40 -19.19
N SER A 75 7.69 -5.25 -19.87
CA SER A 75 6.57 -4.52 -20.47
C SER A 75 5.70 -5.38 -21.40
N GLY A 76 6.33 -6.23 -22.22
CA GLY A 76 5.61 -7.12 -23.13
C GLY A 76 4.76 -8.16 -22.41
N ILE A 77 5.27 -8.70 -21.29
CA ILE A 77 4.52 -9.64 -20.44
C ILE A 77 3.39 -8.89 -19.74
N ALA A 78 3.67 -7.71 -19.18
CA ALA A 78 2.67 -6.87 -18.53
C ALA A 78 1.53 -6.47 -19.48
N ASN A 79 1.85 -6.08 -20.72
CA ASN A 79 0.85 -5.76 -21.75
C ASN A 79 -0.05 -6.95 -22.05
N ARG A 80 0.52 -8.14 -22.24
CA ARG A 80 -0.27 -9.37 -22.45
C ARG A 80 -1.16 -9.68 -21.25
N TRP A 81 -0.63 -9.51 -20.04
CA TRP A 81 -1.36 -9.72 -18.80
C TRP A 81 -2.56 -8.78 -18.67
N SER A 82 -2.34 -7.48 -18.89
CA SER A 82 -3.38 -6.45 -18.83
C SER A 82 -4.51 -6.72 -19.82
N ARG A 83 -4.20 -7.22 -21.02
CA ARG A 83 -5.23 -7.60 -22.01
C ARG A 83 -6.08 -8.79 -21.55
N MET A 84 -5.49 -9.74 -20.82
CA MET A 84 -6.18 -10.91 -20.30
C MET A 84 -7.02 -10.59 -19.06
N SER A 85 -6.44 -9.88 -18.09
CA SER A 85 -7.10 -9.53 -16.83
C SER A 85 -8.01 -8.30 -16.95
N LYS A 86 -7.85 -7.50 -18.02
CA LYS A 86 -8.51 -6.19 -18.21
C LYS A 86 -8.20 -5.20 -17.08
N ARG A 87 -7.06 -5.38 -16.40
CA ARG A 87 -6.65 -4.54 -15.27
C ARG A 87 -5.68 -3.46 -15.69
N ARG A 88 -5.76 -2.33 -14.98
CA ARG A 88 -4.89 -1.18 -15.17
C ARG A 88 -3.54 -1.45 -14.50
N TYR A 89 -2.47 -1.05 -15.17
CA TYR A 89 -1.10 -1.21 -14.67
C TYR A 89 -0.60 0.08 -14.02
N LEU A 90 0.02 -0.04 -12.86
CA LEU A 90 0.64 1.05 -12.12
C LEU A 90 2.06 0.66 -11.72
N CYS A 91 3.04 1.08 -12.51
CA CYS A 91 4.47 0.97 -12.19
C CYS A 91 4.90 -0.41 -11.66
N GLY A 92 4.45 -1.52 -12.26
CA GLY A 92 4.80 -2.88 -11.79
C GLY A 92 3.72 -3.58 -10.98
N LEU A 93 2.64 -2.89 -10.60
CA LEU A 93 1.51 -3.41 -9.84
C LEU A 93 0.20 -3.33 -10.65
N TRP A 94 -0.79 -4.13 -10.26
CA TRP A 94 -2.13 -4.09 -10.84
C TRP A 94 -3.04 -3.21 -9.98
N ALA A 95 -3.75 -2.32 -10.64
CA ALA A 95 -4.62 -1.34 -10.03
C ALA A 95 -6.08 -1.74 -10.21
N ASP A 96 -6.50 -2.60 -9.29
CA ASP A 96 -7.87 -2.99 -8.98
C ASP A 96 -8.15 -2.59 -7.52
N ASP A 97 -9.41 -2.66 -7.10
CA ASP A 97 -9.84 -2.16 -5.80
C ASP A 97 -9.16 -2.92 -4.63
N ASP A 98 -8.90 -4.23 -4.79
CA ASP A 98 -8.40 -5.10 -3.71
C ASP A 98 -6.95 -5.59 -3.91
N GLY A 99 -6.58 -5.92 -5.14
CA GLY A 99 -5.27 -6.49 -5.50
C GLY A 99 -4.14 -5.48 -5.42
N LEU A 100 -4.39 -4.17 -5.54
CA LEU A 100 -3.36 -3.15 -5.35
C LEU A 100 -2.89 -3.07 -3.90
N LEU A 101 -3.78 -3.23 -2.92
CA LEU A 101 -3.40 -3.27 -1.49
C LEU A 101 -2.43 -4.42 -1.22
N VAL A 102 -2.79 -5.63 -1.68
CA VAL A 102 -1.90 -6.81 -1.60
C VAL A 102 -0.63 -6.59 -2.41
N GLY A 103 -0.74 -5.93 -3.57
CA GLY A 103 0.38 -5.57 -4.42
C GLY A 103 1.41 -4.71 -3.69
N LEU A 104 0.98 -3.83 -2.79
CA LEU A 104 1.84 -2.93 -2.01
C LEU A 104 2.49 -3.61 -0.79
N THR A 105 2.10 -4.82 -0.40
CA THR A 105 2.63 -5.49 0.80
C THR A 105 3.91 -6.30 0.56
N TRP A 106 4.67 -5.96 -0.49
CA TRP A 106 5.96 -6.59 -0.72
C TRP A 106 6.95 -6.19 0.37
N ILE A 107 7.88 -7.09 0.67
CA ILE A 107 8.99 -6.85 1.59
C ILE A 107 10.30 -7.27 0.94
N ILE A 108 11.39 -6.67 1.39
CA ILE A 108 12.73 -6.99 0.91
C ILE A 108 13.23 -8.23 1.62
N ARG A 109 13.70 -9.22 0.85
CA ARG A 109 14.38 -10.39 1.40
C ARG A 109 15.78 -9.97 1.86
N SER A 110 15.93 -9.70 3.15
CA SER A 110 17.23 -9.44 3.74
C SER A 110 18.14 -10.66 3.60
N LYS A 111 19.08 -10.60 2.66
CA LYS A 111 20.25 -11.48 2.64
C LYS A 111 21.27 -10.80 3.53
N GLY A 112 21.53 -11.37 4.70
CA GLY A 112 22.36 -10.80 5.76
C GLY A 112 23.55 -10.00 5.20
N ALA A 113 23.65 -8.74 5.67
CA ALA A 113 24.61 -7.71 5.32
C ALA A 113 25.76 -8.16 4.39
N LYS A 114 25.47 -8.28 3.09
CA LYS A 114 26.53 -8.12 2.10
C LYS A 114 26.70 -6.63 1.96
N THR A 115 27.85 -6.15 2.43
CA THR A 115 28.34 -4.79 2.28
C THR A 115 27.79 -4.15 1.01
N GLU A 116 26.98 -3.11 1.18
CA GLU A 116 26.64 -2.22 0.08
C GLU A 116 27.96 -1.73 -0.52
N ASP A 117 28.36 -2.31 -1.66
CA ASP A 117 29.51 -1.82 -2.38
C ASP A 117 29.24 -0.35 -2.70
N ARG A 118 30.11 0.54 -2.21
CA ARG A 118 29.98 2.00 -2.29
C ARG A 118 29.72 2.52 -3.72
N GLU A 119 30.01 1.71 -4.74
CA GLU A 119 29.70 1.98 -6.15
C GLU A 119 28.19 1.97 -6.47
N THR A 120 27.38 1.14 -5.79
CA THR A 120 25.91 1.10 -6.00
C THR A 120 25.20 2.36 -5.50
N LYS A 121 25.79 3.04 -4.50
CA LYS A 121 25.29 4.31 -3.96
C LYS A 121 25.55 5.50 -4.90
N ALA A 122 26.59 5.44 -5.72
CA ALA A 122 26.92 6.50 -6.68
C ALA A 122 26.04 6.48 -7.94
N LEU A 123 25.47 5.31 -8.29
CA LEU A 123 24.50 5.14 -9.39
C LEU A 123 23.05 5.47 -8.97
N SER A 124 22.81 5.88 -7.72
CA SER A 124 21.48 5.90 -7.10
C SER A 124 20.61 7.13 -7.37
N ASN A 125 21.05 8.06 -8.24
CA ASN A 125 20.32 9.31 -8.47
C ASN A 125 19.33 9.25 -9.65
N THR A 126 19.32 8.15 -10.41
CA THR A 126 18.41 7.96 -11.55
C THR A 126 17.06 7.46 -11.06
N TYR A 127 16.01 8.21 -11.33
CA TYR A 127 14.63 7.79 -11.04
C TYR A 127 14.27 6.54 -11.85
N ILE A 128 13.83 5.48 -11.16
CA ILE A 128 13.42 4.20 -11.78
C ILE A 128 11.92 4.01 -11.70
N ALA A 129 11.37 4.15 -10.49
CA ALA A 129 9.97 3.96 -10.18
C ALA A 129 9.62 4.68 -8.86
N PRO A 130 8.33 4.93 -8.59
CA PRO A 130 7.88 5.48 -7.32
C PRO A 130 8.26 4.59 -6.14
N SER A 131 8.41 5.19 -4.95
CA SER A 131 8.82 4.50 -3.72
C SER A 131 7.94 3.32 -3.31
N TRP A 132 6.68 3.32 -3.69
CA TRP A 132 5.71 2.25 -3.41
C TRP A 132 5.75 1.09 -4.41
N SER A 133 6.42 1.26 -5.55
CA SER A 133 6.65 0.20 -6.51
C SER A 133 7.80 -0.69 -6.05
N TRP A 134 7.67 -2.00 -6.26
CA TRP A 134 8.76 -2.96 -6.03
C TRP A 134 9.99 -2.65 -6.91
N ALA A 135 9.81 -1.99 -8.06
CA ALA A 135 10.90 -1.63 -8.97
C ALA A 135 11.76 -0.46 -8.45
N SER A 136 11.37 0.20 -7.35
CA SER A 136 12.16 1.25 -6.72
C SER A 136 13.47 0.72 -6.11
N THR A 137 13.49 -0.55 -5.68
CA THR A 137 14.67 -1.22 -5.13
C THR A 137 15.33 -2.14 -6.17
N GLN A 138 16.60 -2.45 -5.96
CA GLN A 138 17.32 -3.50 -6.71
C GLN A 138 17.40 -4.81 -5.91
N GLN A 139 16.86 -4.81 -4.69
CA GLN A 139 16.88 -5.98 -3.83
C GLN A 139 15.76 -6.95 -4.20
N GLU A 140 15.97 -8.20 -3.83
CA GLU A 140 14.95 -9.24 -3.98
C GLU A 140 13.71 -8.87 -3.15
N VAL A 141 12.56 -8.83 -3.79
CA VAL A 141 11.27 -8.61 -3.13
C VAL A 141 10.49 -9.91 -3.03
N PHE A 142 9.61 -10.01 -2.03
CA PHE A 142 8.64 -11.08 -1.93
C PHE A 142 7.37 -10.68 -1.20
N TRP A 143 6.30 -11.41 -1.49
CA TRP A 143 5.03 -11.32 -0.80
C TRP A 143 4.86 -12.51 0.12
N VAL A 144 4.43 -12.26 1.35
CA VAL A 144 3.93 -13.33 2.21
C VAL A 144 2.52 -13.67 1.72
N ASP A 145 2.22 -14.96 1.58
CA ASP A 145 0.92 -15.43 1.12
C ASP A 145 -0.17 -15.03 2.14
N VAL A 146 -0.81 -13.89 1.88
CA VAL A 146 -1.89 -13.34 2.69
C VAL A 146 -3.24 -13.75 2.10
N ARG A 147 -3.50 -15.06 2.03
CA ARG A 147 -4.87 -15.54 1.72
C ARG A 147 -5.83 -14.95 2.76
N ASN A 148 -6.87 -14.27 2.29
CA ASN A 148 -7.96 -13.70 3.10
C ASN A 148 -7.60 -12.55 4.07
N LYS A 149 -6.68 -11.64 3.74
CA LYS A 149 -6.39 -10.48 4.60
C LYS A 149 -6.75 -9.11 4.04
N ALA A 150 -7.37 -9.01 2.86
CA ALA A 150 -7.84 -7.73 2.35
C ALA A 150 -8.79 -7.03 3.36
N SER A 151 -9.64 -7.81 4.03
CA SER A 151 -10.52 -7.36 5.10
C SER A 151 -9.81 -6.95 6.40
N GLU A 152 -8.52 -7.21 6.56
CA GLU A 152 -7.71 -6.75 7.70
C GLU A 152 -7.13 -5.34 7.46
N PHE A 153 -7.13 -4.83 6.22
CA PHE A 153 -6.60 -3.49 5.96
C PHE A 153 -7.61 -2.42 6.38
N LEU A 154 -7.22 -1.59 7.35
CA LEU A 154 -7.96 -0.39 7.77
C LEU A 154 -7.73 0.81 6.83
N VAL A 155 -7.37 0.53 5.59
CA VAL A 155 -7.06 1.51 4.54
C VAL A 155 -7.76 1.10 3.24
N LYS A 156 -8.10 2.09 2.43
CA LYS A 156 -8.67 1.97 1.09
C LYS A 156 -7.82 2.77 0.11
N ILE A 157 -7.57 2.21 -1.06
CA ILE A 157 -6.91 2.92 -2.15
C ILE A 157 -7.97 3.53 -3.05
N ASP A 158 -7.83 4.82 -3.35
CA ASP A 158 -8.55 5.46 -4.43
C ASP A 158 -7.80 5.18 -5.73
N VAL A 159 -8.16 4.06 -6.36
CA VAL A 159 -7.56 3.62 -7.61
C VAL A 159 -7.77 4.67 -8.70
N GLN A 160 -8.94 5.32 -8.76
CA GLN A 160 -9.27 6.28 -9.81
C GLN A 160 -8.37 7.51 -9.78
N ASN A 161 -7.98 7.96 -8.58
CA ASN A 161 -7.08 9.12 -8.41
C ASN A 161 -5.60 8.74 -8.29
N SER A 162 -5.24 7.45 -8.38
CA SER A 162 -3.86 6.95 -8.38
C SER A 162 -3.33 6.79 -9.82
N ASN A 163 -2.06 7.15 -10.09
CA ASN A 163 -1.52 7.10 -11.45
C ASN A 163 0.01 6.93 -11.54
N CYS A 164 0.50 6.56 -12.73
CA CYS A 164 1.91 6.54 -13.11
C CYS A 164 2.12 7.26 -14.45
N LEU A 165 3.13 8.11 -14.53
CA LEU A 165 3.52 8.78 -15.77
C LEU A 165 4.63 7.99 -16.45
N CYS A 166 4.41 7.66 -17.73
CA CYS A 166 5.37 6.92 -18.55
C CYS A 166 6.30 7.87 -19.29
N SER A 167 7.56 7.50 -19.44
CA SER A 167 8.57 8.26 -20.17
C SER A 167 8.39 8.20 -21.69
N GLY A 168 7.61 7.23 -22.19
CA GLY A 168 7.46 6.94 -23.61
C GLY A 168 6.07 6.39 -23.95
N PRO A 169 5.86 5.93 -25.20
CA PRO A 169 4.55 5.49 -25.68
C PRO A 169 4.08 4.16 -25.09
N ASP A 170 4.98 3.40 -24.47
CA ASP A 170 4.66 2.13 -23.82
C ASP A 170 4.16 2.37 -22.38
N PRO A 171 2.86 2.15 -22.09
CA PRO A 171 2.29 2.37 -20.75
C PRO A 171 2.75 1.33 -19.71
N PHE A 172 3.46 0.28 -20.14
CA PHE A 172 4.02 -0.75 -19.26
C PHE A 172 5.55 -0.61 -19.09
N GLY A 173 6.13 0.41 -19.71
CA GLY A 173 7.57 0.61 -19.79
C GLY A 173 8.13 1.52 -18.69
N ARG A 174 9.08 2.37 -19.09
CA ARG A 174 9.79 3.27 -18.17
C ARG A 174 8.85 4.35 -17.65
N VAL A 175 8.97 4.69 -16.37
CA VAL A 175 8.17 5.71 -15.71
C VAL A 175 9.01 6.91 -15.25
N THR A 176 8.39 8.08 -15.15
CA THR A 176 9.03 9.34 -14.72
C THR A 176 8.50 9.86 -13.39
N SER A 177 7.29 9.45 -13.01
CA SER A 177 6.68 9.73 -11.71
C SER A 177 5.49 8.81 -11.48
N GLY A 178 4.97 8.77 -10.26
CA GLY A 178 3.71 8.12 -9.95
C GLY A 178 3.23 8.49 -8.56
N TRP A 179 1.96 8.23 -8.30
CA TRP A 179 1.35 8.42 -7.00
C TRP A 179 0.20 7.45 -6.80
N ILE A 180 0.00 7.10 -5.53
CA ILE A 180 -1.20 6.43 -5.08
C ILE A 180 -1.92 7.32 -4.08
N VAL A 181 -3.25 7.25 -4.06
CA VAL A 181 -4.09 7.96 -3.10
C VAL A 181 -4.65 6.93 -2.15
N ILE A 182 -4.20 6.97 -0.90
CA ILE A 182 -4.68 6.08 0.16
C ILE A 182 -5.58 6.91 1.08
N THR A 183 -6.64 6.28 1.60
CA THR A 183 -7.51 6.82 2.65
C THR A 183 -7.65 5.79 3.75
N GLY A 184 -7.73 6.19 5.01
CA GLY A 184 -7.86 5.24 6.11
C GLY A 184 -7.87 5.94 7.46
N LYS A 185 -8.10 5.19 8.54
CA LYS A 185 -8.06 5.72 9.90
C LYS A 185 -6.65 5.63 10.46
N VAL A 186 -6.22 6.65 11.19
CA VAL A 186 -4.86 6.75 11.72
C VAL A 186 -4.92 6.80 13.24
N MET A 187 -4.06 6.01 13.88
CA MET A 187 -3.83 6.08 15.32
C MET A 187 -2.54 6.84 15.60
N SER A 188 -2.60 7.78 16.54
CA SER A 188 -1.38 8.38 17.09
C SER A 188 -0.68 7.37 17.98
N ILE A 189 0.35 6.71 17.47
CA ILE A 189 1.25 5.90 18.30
C ILE A 189 1.99 6.89 19.23
N PRO A 190 1.77 6.85 20.56
CA PRO A 190 2.58 7.66 21.47
C PRO A 190 4.04 7.24 21.32
N LYS A 191 4.98 8.17 21.45
CA LYS A 191 6.42 7.84 21.43
C LYS A 191 6.66 6.65 22.36
N LEU A 192 7.17 5.55 21.80
CA LEU A 192 7.58 4.38 22.59
C LEU A 192 8.53 4.90 23.68
N ARG A 193 8.12 4.86 24.95
CA ARG A 193 9.09 4.98 26.03
C ARG A 193 9.95 3.71 25.98
N ALA A 194 11.25 3.88 26.13
CA ALA A 194 12.22 2.80 25.98
C ALA A 194 12.21 1.79 27.15
N ASP A 195 11.19 1.79 28.01
CA ASP A 195 10.99 0.80 29.06
C ASP A 195 10.08 -0.33 28.53
N LEU A 196 10.70 -1.45 28.17
CA LEU A 196 10.04 -2.67 27.71
C LEU A 196 9.28 -3.40 28.85
N SER A 197 8.30 -2.73 29.46
CA SER A 197 7.37 -3.36 30.41
C SER A 197 5.96 -2.86 30.16
N GLY A 198 5.27 -3.50 29.22
CA GLY A 198 3.84 -3.30 28.99
C GLY A 198 3.51 -3.06 27.53
N TRP A 199 3.33 -4.14 26.77
CA TRP A 199 2.43 -4.08 25.61
C TRP A 199 1.01 -3.94 26.16
N GLU A 200 0.48 -2.72 26.23
CA GLU A 200 -0.94 -2.51 26.47
C GLU A 200 -1.73 -2.85 25.20
N PRO A 201 -2.86 -3.58 25.30
CA PRO A 201 -3.76 -3.83 24.17
C PRO A 201 -4.25 -2.52 23.53
N MET A 202 -4.58 -2.61 22.24
CA MET A 202 -5.03 -1.53 21.39
C MET A 202 -6.23 -0.76 22.00
N ASP A 203 -6.03 0.51 22.34
CA ASP A 203 -7.09 1.42 22.79
C ASP A 203 -7.70 2.15 21.58
N GLU A 204 -8.85 1.66 21.11
CA GLU A 204 -9.58 2.20 19.96
C GLU A 204 -9.98 3.68 20.13
N HIS A 205 -10.09 4.18 21.38
CA HIS A 205 -10.47 5.56 21.67
C HIS A 205 -9.40 6.59 21.27
N ARG A 206 -8.21 6.14 20.85
CA ARG A 206 -7.09 6.99 20.42
C ARG A 206 -6.95 7.15 18.90
N CYS A 207 -7.79 6.45 18.13
CA CYS A 207 -7.90 6.67 16.69
C CYS A 207 -8.56 8.03 16.42
N LYS A 208 -7.93 8.85 15.57
CA LYS A 208 -8.58 10.04 15.00
C LYS A 208 -8.87 9.75 13.54
N GLU A 209 -10.07 10.06 13.11
CA GLU A 209 -10.42 10.05 11.69
C GLU A 209 -9.61 11.16 11.01
N LEU A 210 -8.52 10.76 10.36
CA LEU A 210 -7.70 11.62 9.53
C LEU A 210 -7.69 10.98 8.16
N THR A 211 -8.47 11.52 7.24
CA THR A 211 -8.32 11.21 5.81
C THR A 211 -6.98 11.78 5.35
N LEU A 212 -5.92 11.00 5.53
CA LEU A 212 -4.60 11.35 5.02
C LEU A 212 -4.53 10.97 3.56
N TYR A 213 -4.46 11.97 2.68
CA TYR A 213 -4.03 11.78 1.29
C TYR A 213 -2.52 11.53 1.28
N LEU A 214 -2.12 10.28 1.48
CA LEU A 214 -0.71 9.89 1.36
C LEU A 214 -0.38 9.71 -0.12
N VAL A 215 0.13 10.78 -0.73
CA VAL A 215 0.72 10.75 -2.07
C VAL A 215 2.14 10.20 -1.94
N LEU A 216 2.32 8.92 -2.23
CA LEU A 216 3.65 8.30 -2.26
C LEU A 216 4.26 8.54 -3.65
N HIS A 217 5.40 9.24 -3.71
CA HIS A 217 6.10 9.59 -4.95
C HIS A 217 7.22 8.61 -5.33
#